data_AF-A0A1F9IVH2-F1
#
_entry.id   AF-A0A1F9IVH2-F1
#
_cell.length_a   1.000
_cell.length_b   1.000
_cell.length_c   1.000
_cell.angle_alpha   90.00
_cell.angle_beta   90.00
_cell.angle_gamma   90.00
#
_symmetry.space_group_name_H-M   'P 1'
#
loop_
_entity.id
_entity.type
_entity.pdbx_description
1 polymer ?
#
loop_
_entity_poly.entity_id
_entity_poly.type
_entity_poly.pdbx_seq_one_letter_code
_entity_poly.pdbx_strand_id
1 'polypeptide(L)'
;MDDVAGCRLIFGTVGELYKFRDEFHKARFKHKRKNETDKYDYIKRSKSTGYRGIHDIYSYDVNSKNGDRYRGLLVEIQYRTLVQHAWATAVEVIGFITENQPKFQQGDKRYEHCMALASEILSRAHEGATGPFPEKSNEEILAEFSALDGEIHLLRILIGLNSSEAKSSDGKNSILIFKEDGSLEIKNFKDATDALKELFRLEKEFPSLDIVLVKADTNEEVRIAFKNYFSDAKDFLRLLTDAQRILEVNS
;
A
#
# COMPACT_ATOMS: atom_id res chain seq x y z
N MET A 1 20.43 2.59 -0.01
CA MET A 1 19.59 3.77 0.25
C MET A 1 20.07 4.77 -0.78
N ASP A 2 19.42 4.74 -1.93
CA ASP A 2 20.02 5.17 -3.20
C ASP A 2 19.30 6.40 -3.80
N ASP A 3 18.51 7.10 -2.99
CA ASP A 3 17.68 8.22 -3.38
C ASP A 3 17.61 9.26 -2.24
N VAL A 4 18.09 10.47 -2.53
CA VAL A 4 17.95 11.63 -1.63
C VAL A 4 16.62 12.36 -1.89
N ALA A 5 16.01 12.11 -3.05
CA ALA A 5 14.70 12.62 -3.45
C ALA A 5 13.97 11.61 -4.34
N GLY A 6 12.64 11.56 -4.19
CA GLY A 6 11.76 10.71 -4.99
C GLY A 6 10.61 11.50 -5.60
N CYS A 7 10.21 11.15 -6.82
CA CYS A 7 9.03 11.67 -7.49
C CYS A 7 8.15 10.50 -7.94
N ARG A 8 6.84 10.60 -7.70
CA ARG A 8 5.87 9.57 -8.11
C ARG A 8 4.93 10.16 -9.16
N LEU A 9 4.79 9.46 -10.27
CA LEU A 9 3.93 9.81 -11.39
C LEU A 9 2.85 8.74 -11.54
N ILE A 10 1.58 9.17 -11.48
CA ILE A 10 0.41 8.29 -11.45
C ILE A 10 -0.38 8.44 -12.75
N PHE A 11 -0.71 7.31 -13.38
CA PHE A 11 -1.36 7.24 -14.69
C PHE A 11 -2.70 6.49 -14.63
N GLY A 12 -3.59 6.77 -15.59
CA GLY A 12 -4.86 6.05 -15.71
C GLY A 12 -4.67 4.61 -16.16
N THR A 13 -3.76 4.38 -17.11
CA THR A 13 -3.49 3.06 -17.69
C THR A 13 -2.00 2.74 -17.81
N VAL A 14 -1.67 1.45 -17.92
CA VAL A 14 -0.30 0.98 -18.20
C VAL A 14 0.22 1.52 -19.53
N GLY A 15 -0.64 1.64 -20.54
CA GLY A 15 -0.27 2.19 -21.85
C GLY A 15 0.15 3.66 -21.79
N GLU A 16 -0.61 4.50 -21.06
CA GLU A 16 -0.25 5.91 -20.83
C GLU A 16 1.06 6.05 -20.06
N LEU A 17 1.27 5.19 -19.06
CA LEU A 17 2.50 5.13 -18.28
C LEU A 17 3.71 4.90 -19.18
N TYR A 18 3.68 3.84 -20.01
CA TYR A 18 4.79 3.55 -20.92
C TYR A 18 5.00 4.65 -21.94
N LYS A 19 3.91 5.18 -22.52
CA LYS A 19 4.00 6.29 -23.48
C LYS A 19 4.70 7.51 -22.88
N PHE A 20 4.27 7.94 -21.68
CA PHE A 20 4.90 9.07 -21.00
C PHE A 20 6.37 8.78 -20.69
N ARG A 21 6.67 7.59 -20.15
CA ARG A 21 8.04 7.21 -19.79
C ARG A 21 8.98 7.21 -21.00
N ASP A 22 8.53 6.70 -22.15
CA ASP A 22 9.29 6.70 -23.39
C ASP A 22 9.56 8.11 -23.93
N GLU A 23 8.60 9.02 -23.79
CA GLU A 23 8.78 10.44 -24.11
C GLU A 23 9.75 11.12 -23.14
N PHE A 24 9.61 10.83 -21.84
CA PHE A 24 10.47 11.36 -20.78
C PHE A 24 11.93 10.94 -20.96
N HIS A 25 12.19 9.70 -21.37
CA HIS A 25 13.55 9.22 -21.68
C HIS A 25 14.22 9.94 -22.85
N LYS A 26 13.42 10.53 -23.75
CA LYS A 26 13.90 11.31 -24.90
C LYS A 26 14.04 12.81 -24.58
N ALA A 27 13.59 13.24 -23.41
CA ALA A 27 13.60 14.64 -23.02
C ALA A 27 15.03 15.19 -22.94
N ARG A 28 15.19 16.45 -23.35
CA ARG A 28 16.48 17.13 -23.36
C ARG A 28 16.74 17.82 -22.04
N PHE A 29 17.28 17.07 -21.09
CA PHE A 29 17.81 17.60 -19.83
C PHE A 29 19.20 17.05 -19.54
N LYS A 30 19.91 17.64 -18.57
CA LYS A 30 21.25 17.19 -18.17
C LYS A 30 21.26 16.00 -17.23
N HIS A 31 20.13 15.74 -16.55
CA HIS A 31 19.98 14.55 -15.71
C HIS A 31 20.32 13.27 -16.49
N LYS A 32 21.00 12.33 -15.84
CA LYS A 32 21.42 11.08 -16.48
C LYS A 32 20.78 9.90 -15.78
N ARG A 33 20.06 9.06 -16.52
CA ARG A 33 19.57 7.79 -16.00
C ARG A 33 20.75 6.88 -15.67
N LYS A 34 20.68 6.19 -14.54
CA LYS A 34 21.73 5.33 -13.97
C LYS A 34 21.43 3.84 -14.07
N ASN A 35 20.18 3.48 -14.33
CA ASN A 35 19.76 2.12 -14.61
C ASN A 35 19.42 1.90 -16.10
N GLU A 36 19.50 0.65 -16.52
CA GLU A 36 18.94 0.19 -17.79
C GLU A 36 17.41 0.27 -17.75
N THR A 37 16.79 0.45 -18.93
CA THR A 37 15.35 0.70 -19.07
C THR A 37 14.51 -0.36 -18.36
N ASP A 38 14.83 -1.64 -18.49
CA ASP A 38 13.97 -2.71 -17.97
C ASP A 38 14.49 -3.32 -16.65
N LYS A 39 15.47 -2.67 -15.99
CA LYS A 39 16.06 -3.20 -14.75
C LYS A 39 15.05 -3.26 -13.59
N TYR A 40 14.25 -2.21 -13.44
CA TYR A 40 13.26 -2.05 -12.37
C TYR A 40 11.85 -1.87 -12.94
N ASP A 41 11.57 -2.54 -14.05
CA ASP A 41 10.22 -2.64 -14.60
C ASP A 41 9.51 -3.86 -13.99
N TYR A 42 8.83 -3.63 -12.88
CA TYR A 42 8.10 -4.66 -12.13
C TYR A 42 6.69 -4.91 -12.67
N ILE A 43 6.29 -4.20 -13.75
CA ILE A 43 5.08 -4.53 -14.51
C ILE A 43 5.43 -5.68 -15.47
N LYS A 44 6.58 -5.60 -16.16
CA LYS A 44 7.09 -6.71 -17.00
C LYS A 44 7.57 -7.90 -16.19
N ARG A 45 8.18 -7.66 -15.02
CA ARG A 45 8.75 -8.69 -14.15
C ARG A 45 8.09 -8.61 -12.77
N SER A 46 6.89 -9.18 -12.69
CA SER A 46 6.12 -9.20 -11.44
C SER A 46 6.94 -9.80 -10.30
N LYS A 47 6.92 -9.15 -9.13
CA LYS A 47 7.52 -9.69 -7.92
C LYS A 47 6.56 -10.69 -7.28
N SER A 48 7.08 -11.72 -6.62
CA SER A 48 6.29 -12.65 -5.81
C SER A 48 5.50 -11.96 -4.70
N THR A 49 5.93 -10.77 -4.26
CA THR A 49 5.21 -9.95 -3.27
C THR A 49 3.98 -9.25 -3.85
N GLY A 50 3.76 -9.31 -5.16
CA GLY A 50 2.72 -8.56 -5.87
C GLY A 50 3.08 -7.11 -6.15
N TYR A 51 4.29 -6.64 -5.83
CA TYR A 51 4.67 -5.25 -6.14
C TYR A 51 4.75 -5.01 -7.65
N ARG A 52 4.08 -3.94 -8.10
CA ARG A 52 4.02 -3.50 -9.50
C ARG A 52 4.29 -2.00 -9.62
N GLY A 53 4.92 -1.61 -10.73
CA GLY A 53 5.37 -0.25 -11.01
C GLY A 53 6.75 -0.24 -11.67
N ILE A 54 7.22 0.94 -12.08
CA ILE A 54 8.52 1.09 -12.74
C ILE A 54 9.35 2.14 -12.00
N HIS A 55 10.64 1.87 -11.78
CA HIS A 55 11.57 2.84 -11.19
C HIS A 55 12.67 3.24 -12.17
N ASP A 56 12.90 4.55 -12.29
CA ASP A 56 14.09 5.09 -12.94
C ASP A 56 14.91 5.90 -11.95
N ILE A 57 16.21 5.63 -11.89
CA ILE A 57 17.16 6.35 -11.06
C ILE A 57 17.91 7.34 -11.95
N TYR A 58 17.80 8.61 -11.64
CA TYR A 58 18.50 9.70 -12.31
C TYR A 58 19.53 10.33 -11.40
N SER A 59 20.67 10.72 -11.95
CA SER A 59 21.59 11.62 -11.27
C SER A 59 21.22 13.07 -11.59
N TYR A 60 21.09 13.88 -10.54
CA TYR A 60 20.70 15.27 -10.59
C TYR A 60 21.81 16.12 -11.23
N ASP A 61 21.47 16.92 -12.25
CA ASP A 61 22.39 17.85 -12.89
C ASP A 61 21.61 19.04 -13.45
N VAL A 62 21.87 20.24 -12.91
CA VAL A 62 21.23 21.49 -13.31
C VAL A 62 22.26 22.60 -13.44
N ASN A 63 21.90 23.66 -14.17
CA ASN A 63 22.75 24.84 -14.37
C ASN A 63 22.55 25.95 -13.31
N SER A 64 21.65 25.75 -12.35
CA SER A 64 21.35 26.78 -11.34
C SER A 64 22.42 26.79 -10.24
N LYS A 65 22.87 27.99 -9.84
CA LYS A 65 23.86 28.14 -8.75
C LYS A 65 23.40 27.50 -7.44
N ASN A 66 22.11 27.57 -7.15
CA ASN A 66 21.54 26.95 -5.94
C ASN A 66 21.51 25.42 -6.03
N GLY A 67 21.22 24.87 -7.22
CA GLY A 67 21.14 23.43 -7.46
C GLY A 67 22.49 22.73 -7.64
N ASP A 68 23.55 23.48 -7.93
CA ASP A 68 24.91 22.97 -8.12
C ASP A 68 25.39 22.11 -6.95
N ARG A 69 25.03 22.50 -5.71
CA ARG A 69 25.37 21.77 -4.48
C ARG A 69 24.74 20.37 -4.39
N TYR A 70 23.70 20.10 -5.19
CA TYR A 70 23.00 18.82 -5.24
C TYR A 70 23.38 18.01 -6.49
N ARG A 71 24.28 18.51 -7.33
CA ARG A 71 24.71 17.80 -8.53
C ARG A 71 25.31 16.44 -8.15
N GLY A 72 24.93 15.41 -8.88
CA GLY A 72 25.39 14.05 -8.65
C GLY A 72 24.47 13.23 -7.76
N LEU A 73 23.66 13.88 -6.88
CA LEU A 73 22.70 13.19 -6.03
C LEU A 73 21.69 12.40 -6.86
N LEU A 74 21.22 11.30 -6.30
CA LEU A 74 20.31 10.40 -6.96
C LEU A 74 18.85 10.80 -6.67
N VAL A 75 18.05 10.78 -7.73
CA VAL A 75 16.61 11.02 -7.72
C VAL A 75 15.92 9.80 -8.30
N GLU A 76 15.00 9.21 -7.55
CA GLU A 76 14.14 8.15 -8.05
C GLU A 76 12.86 8.73 -8.66
N ILE A 77 12.49 8.23 -9.83
CA ILE A 77 11.17 8.47 -10.44
C ILE A 77 10.42 7.15 -10.47
N GLN A 78 9.29 7.10 -9.76
CA GLN A 78 8.38 5.97 -9.71
C GLN A 78 7.19 6.23 -10.64
N TYR A 79 6.93 5.30 -11.55
CA TYR A 79 5.78 5.33 -12.44
C TYR A 79 4.81 4.23 -12.00
N ARG A 80 3.55 4.59 -11.76
CA ARG A 80 2.49 3.64 -11.37
C ARG A 80 1.17 3.98 -12.03
N THR A 81 0.32 2.99 -12.26
CA THR A 81 -1.11 3.28 -12.49
C THR A 81 -1.78 3.67 -11.18
N LEU A 82 -3.01 4.21 -11.25
CA LEU A 82 -3.86 4.41 -10.07
C LEU A 82 -4.04 3.11 -9.27
N VAL A 83 -4.22 1.99 -9.97
CA VAL A 83 -4.41 0.66 -9.36
C VAL A 83 -3.16 0.19 -8.60
N GLN A 84 -2.00 0.30 -9.23
CA GLN A 84 -0.71 -0.05 -8.62
C GLN A 84 -0.38 0.86 -7.44
N HIS A 85 -0.73 2.14 -7.53
CA HIS A 85 -0.54 3.08 -6.43
C HIS A 85 -1.42 2.73 -5.24
N ALA A 86 -2.72 2.53 -5.45
CA ALA A 86 -3.66 2.18 -4.38
C ALA A 86 -3.23 0.88 -3.67
N TRP A 87 -2.83 -0.15 -4.43
CA TRP A 87 -2.29 -1.39 -3.86
C TRP A 87 -1.04 -1.16 -3.01
N ALA A 88 -0.04 -0.44 -3.54
CA ALA A 88 1.22 -0.23 -2.82
C ALA A 88 1.02 0.63 -1.56
N THR A 89 0.12 1.60 -1.63
CA THR A 89 -0.32 2.39 -0.48
C THR A 89 -0.97 1.50 0.59
N ALA A 90 -1.87 0.59 0.20
CA ALA A 90 -2.48 -0.35 1.12
C ALA A 90 -1.44 -1.26 1.79
N VAL A 91 -0.41 -1.71 1.05
CA VAL A 91 0.72 -2.47 1.64
C VAL A 91 1.46 -1.66 2.70
N GLU A 92 1.74 -0.38 2.45
CA GLU A 92 2.41 0.49 3.43
C GLU A 92 1.56 0.66 4.71
N VAL A 93 0.24 0.83 4.57
CA VAL A 93 -0.69 0.90 5.71
C VAL A 93 -0.71 -0.40 6.51
N ILE A 94 -0.76 -1.55 5.83
CA ILE A 94 -0.73 -2.87 6.47
C ILE A 94 0.60 -3.10 7.20
N GLY A 95 1.73 -2.81 6.54
CA GLY A 95 3.05 -2.93 7.12
C GLY A 95 3.14 -2.18 8.45
N PHE A 96 2.72 -0.91 8.44
CA PHE A 96 2.69 -0.08 9.63
C PHE A 96 1.83 -0.66 10.77
N ILE A 97 0.66 -1.22 10.44
CA ILE A 97 -0.20 -1.89 11.44
C ILE A 97 0.52 -3.13 11.97
N THR A 98 1.04 -3.98 11.11
CA THR A 98 1.66 -5.26 11.50
C THR A 98 2.90 -5.07 12.36
N GLU A 99 3.77 -4.10 12.04
CA GLU A 99 4.98 -3.81 12.82
C GLU A 99 4.70 -3.29 14.23
N ASN A 100 3.54 -2.64 14.44
CA ASN A 100 3.21 -1.99 15.71
C ASN A 100 2.35 -2.84 16.66
N GLN A 101 1.97 -4.06 16.28
CA GLN A 101 1.09 -4.90 17.09
C GLN A 101 1.84 -6.11 17.64
N PRO A 102 1.90 -6.27 18.96
CA PRO A 102 2.58 -7.40 19.59
C PRO A 102 2.07 -8.78 19.13
N LYS A 103 0.78 -8.89 18.77
CA LYS A 103 0.18 -10.15 18.29
C LYS A 103 0.49 -10.49 16.84
N PHE A 104 0.87 -9.50 16.02
CA PHE A 104 1.30 -9.74 14.66
C PHE A 104 2.80 -10.08 14.73
N GLN A 105 3.08 -11.38 14.82
CA GLN A 105 4.46 -11.86 14.96
C GLN A 105 5.30 -11.41 13.76
N GLN A 106 6.53 -10.99 14.03
CA GLN A 106 7.51 -10.69 12.98
C GLN A 106 7.72 -11.95 12.12
N GLY A 107 7.26 -11.92 10.87
CA GLY A 107 7.31 -13.06 9.95
C GLY A 107 5.97 -13.73 9.61
N ASP A 108 4.83 -13.17 10.04
CA ASP A 108 3.52 -13.61 9.55
C ASP A 108 3.32 -13.24 8.08
N LYS A 109 3.64 -14.18 7.18
CA LYS A 109 3.56 -14.01 5.73
C LYS A 109 2.13 -14.02 5.18
N ARG A 110 1.11 -14.25 6.02
CA ARG A 110 -0.29 -14.27 5.54
C ARG A 110 -0.73 -12.93 4.98
N TYR A 111 -0.30 -11.82 5.60
CA TYR A 111 -0.57 -10.47 5.09
C TYR A 111 0.14 -10.23 3.75
N GLU A 112 1.41 -10.61 3.63
CA GLU A 112 2.17 -10.49 2.37
C GLU A 112 1.51 -11.31 1.25
N HIS A 113 1.09 -12.53 1.56
CA HIS A 113 0.45 -13.44 0.59
C HIS A 113 -0.94 -12.97 0.18
N CYS A 114 -1.76 -12.52 1.14
CA CYS A 114 -3.06 -11.93 0.87
C CYS A 114 -2.93 -10.68 -0.03
N MET A 115 -1.91 -9.84 0.21
CA MET A 115 -1.63 -8.70 -0.65
C MET A 115 -1.09 -9.10 -2.03
N ALA A 116 -0.29 -10.15 -2.14
CA ALA A 116 0.13 -10.68 -3.45
C ALA A 116 -1.08 -11.15 -4.27
N LEU A 117 -2.04 -11.86 -3.65
CA LEU A 117 -3.28 -12.28 -4.28
C LEU A 117 -4.14 -11.08 -4.69
N ALA A 118 -4.27 -10.07 -3.83
CA ALA A 118 -4.94 -8.82 -4.19
C ALA A 118 -4.29 -8.13 -5.40
N SER A 119 -2.96 -8.18 -5.52
CA SER A 119 -2.27 -7.63 -6.69
C SER A 119 -2.60 -8.39 -7.97
N GLU A 120 -2.66 -9.73 -7.90
CA GLU A 120 -3.08 -10.58 -9.02
C GLU A 120 -4.51 -10.22 -9.47
N ILE A 121 -5.45 -10.17 -8.53
CA ILE A 121 -6.86 -9.82 -8.76
C ILE A 121 -6.97 -8.47 -9.48
N LEU A 122 -6.29 -7.45 -8.94
CA LEU A 122 -6.29 -6.11 -9.51
C LEU A 122 -5.64 -6.05 -10.90
N SER A 123 -4.56 -6.81 -11.11
CA SER A 123 -3.86 -6.89 -12.39
C SER A 123 -4.76 -7.44 -13.50
N ARG A 124 -5.44 -8.55 -13.22
CA ARG A 124 -6.33 -9.21 -14.18
C ARG A 124 -7.51 -8.33 -14.53
N ALA A 125 -8.17 -7.76 -13.53
CA ALA A 125 -9.39 -6.98 -13.72
C ALA A 125 -9.17 -5.64 -14.43
N HIS A 126 -8.15 -4.89 -13.99
CA HIS A 126 -8.03 -3.48 -14.37
C HIS A 126 -6.91 -3.20 -15.37
N GLU A 127 -5.97 -4.14 -15.55
CA GLU A 127 -4.81 -3.95 -16.41
C GLU A 127 -4.68 -5.04 -17.49
N GLY A 128 -5.59 -6.03 -17.51
CA GLY A 128 -5.61 -7.08 -18.53
C GLY A 128 -4.35 -7.95 -18.55
N ALA A 129 -3.66 -8.06 -17.42
CA ALA A 129 -2.40 -8.79 -17.28
C ALA A 129 -2.40 -9.65 -16.02
N THR A 130 -1.65 -10.74 -16.04
CA THR A 130 -1.36 -11.54 -14.83
C THR A 130 -0.29 -10.88 -13.98
N GLY A 131 -0.28 -11.15 -12.69
CA GLY A 131 0.68 -10.64 -11.72
C GLY A 131 1.57 -11.76 -11.15
N PRO A 132 1.70 -11.90 -9.81
CA PRO A 132 2.56 -12.91 -9.18
C PRO A 132 2.12 -14.37 -9.38
N PHE A 133 0.88 -14.64 -9.78
CA PHE A 133 0.31 -15.99 -9.87
C PHE A 133 -0.31 -16.27 -11.26
N PRO A 134 0.47 -16.19 -12.35
CA PRO A 134 -0.04 -16.34 -13.71
C PRO A 134 -0.63 -17.73 -14.01
N GLU A 135 -0.24 -18.75 -13.27
CA GLU A 135 -0.65 -20.14 -13.46
C GLU A 135 -2.00 -20.50 -12.82
N LYS A 136 -2.48 -19.70 -11.86
CA LYS A 136 -3.74 -19.98 -11.13
C LYS A 136 -4.94 -19.46 -11.90
N SER A 137 -6.07 -20.16 -11.82
CA SER A 137 -7.35 -19.69 -12.37
C SER A 137 -7.92 -18.51 -11.57
N ASN A 138 -8.93 -17.83 -12.11
CA ASN A 138 -9.59 -16.73 -11.40
C ASN A 138 -10.25 -17.23 -10.10
N GLU A 139 -10.90 -18.40 -10.16
CA GLU A 139 -11.57 -19.05 -9.04
C GLU A 139 -10.59 -19.43 -7.93
N GLU A 140 -9.43 -20.00 -8.30
CA GLU A 140 -8.39 -20.37 -7.33
C GLU A 140 -7.88 -19.13 -6.59
N ILE A 141 -7.62 -18.03 -7.31
CA ILE A 141 -7.14 -16.78 -6.72
C ILE A 141 -8.19 -16.17 -5.78
N LEU A 142 -9.45 -16.11 -6.21
CA LEU A 142 -10.53 -15.56 -5.40
C LEU A 142 -10.80 -16.39 -4.15
N ALA A 143 -10.84 -17.72 -4.29
CA ALA A 143 -11.06 -18.62 -3.16
C ALA A 143 -9.92 -18.53 -2.12
N GLU A 144 -8.67 -18.49 -2.58
CA GLU A 144 -7.51 -18.37 -1.71
C GLU A 144 -7.46 -17.00 -1.01
N PHE A 145 -7.79 -15.92 -1.73
CA PHE A 145 -7.90 -14.58 -1.15
C PHE A 145 -8.99 -14.55 -0.05
N SER A 146 -10.20 -15.05 -0.34
CA SER A 146 -11.30 -15.08 0.62
C SER A 146 -11.00 -15.95 1.84
N ALA A 147 -10.32 -17.08 1.67
CA ALA A 147 -9.91 -17.93 2.79
C ALA A 147 -8.94 -17.19 3.72
N LEU A 148 -7.90 -16.55 3.15
CA LEU A 148 -6.93 -15.79 3.94
C LEU A 148 -7.56 -14.57 4.61
N ASP A 149 -8.35 -13.78 3.89
CA ASP A 149 -9.05 -12.63 4.48
C ASP A 149 -10.00 -13.06 5.60
N GLY A 150 -10.63 -14.24 5.50
CA GLY A 150 -11.41 -14.83 6.59
C GLY A 150 -10.60 -15.21 7.84
N GLU A 151 -9.30 -15.44 7.71
CA GLU A 151 -8.41 -15.73 8.84
C GLU A 151 -7.81 -14.47 9.48
N ILE A 152 -7.42 -13.49 8.66
CA ILE A 152 -6.67 -12.30 9.11
C ILE A 152 -7.51 -11.02 9.15
N HIS A 153 -8.75 -11.08 8.65
CA HIS A 153 -9.71 -9.97 8.60
C HIS A 153 -9.13 -8.68 8.00
N LEU A 154 -8.33 -8.82 6.93
CA LEU A 154 -7.58 -7.71 6.34
C LEU A 154 -8.53 -6.60 5.84
N LEU A 155 -9.56 -6.96 5.09
CA LEU A 155 -10.52 -6.00 4.55
C LEU A 155 -11.25 -5.24 5.67
N ARG A 156 -11.60 -5.95 6.74
CA ARG A 156 -12.25 -5.37 7.92
C ARG A 156 -11.37 -4.31 8.58
N ILE A 157 -10.09 -4.61 8.77
CA ILE A 157 -9.10 -3.68 9.32
C ILE A 157 -9.03 -2.41 8.46
N LEU A 158 -8.86 -2.56 7.14
CA LEU A 158 -8.78 -1.43 6.20
C LEU A 158 -10.06 -0.58 6.17
N ILE A 159 -11.24 -1.20 6.23
CA ILE A 159 -12.53 -0.49 6.32
C ILE A 159 -12.61 0.32 7.62
N GLY A 160 -12.25 -0.29 8.75
CA GLY A 160 -12.32 0.39 10.04
C GLY A 160 -11.41 1.61 10.14
N LEU A 161 -10.20 1.49 9.61
CA LEU A 161 -9.25 2.60 9.53
C LEU A 161 -9.80 3.79 8.75
N ASN A 162 -10.38 3.55 7.58
CA ASN A 162 -11.03 4.60 6.79
C ASN A 162 -12.20 5.28 7.53
N SER A 163 -12.94 4.52 8.34
CA SER A 163 -14.06 5.07 9.12
C SER A 163 -13.61 5.83 10.39
N SER A 164 -12.41 5.54 10.89
CA SER A 164 -11.83 6.16 12.10
C SER A 164 -11.36 7.60 11.85
N GLU A 165 -10.83 7.87 10.65
CA GLU A 165 -10.36 9.19 10.25
C GLU A 165 -11.49 10.24 10.20
N ALA A 166 -12.71 9.80 9.87
CA ALA A 166 -13.90 10.66 9.90
C ALA A 166 -14.28 11.15 11.31
N LYS A 167 -13.69 10.58 12.38
CA LYS A 167 -14.08 10.81 13.78
C LYS A 167 -12.93 11.23 14.72
N SER A 168 -11.67 11.26 14.26
CA SER A 168 -10.52 11.50 15.14
C SER A 168 -10.07 12.97 15.18
N SER A 169 -10.14 13.57 16.37
CA SER A 169 -9.45 14.83 16.74
C SER A 169 -7.97 14.56 17.06
N ASP A 170 -7.07 15.42 16.57
CA ASP A 170 -5.64 15.59 16.93
C ASP A 170 -4.97 14.64 17.93
N GLY A 171 -3.94 13.93 17.44
CA GLY A 171 -2.74 13.57 18.21
C GLY A 171 -2.89 12.51 19.30
N LYS A 172 -3.84 11.56 19.16
CA LYS A 172 -4.12 10.53 20.17
C LYS A 172 -3.86 9.12 19.66
N ASN A 173 -3.53 8.22 20.59
CA ASN A 173 -3.41 6.79 20.33
C ASN A 173 -4.82 6.21 20.29
N SER A 174 -5.20 5.48 19.25
CA SER A 174 -6.55 4.97 19.05
C SER A 174 -6.55 3.45 19.02
N ILE A 175 -7.43 2.81 19.78
CA ILE A 175 -7.73 1.39 19.68
C ILE A 175 -9.00 1.24 18.86
N LEU A 176 -8.89 0.54 17.73
CA LEU A 176 -9.99 0.11 16.89
C LEU A 176 -10.45 -1.26 17.36
N ILE A 177 -11.71 -1.38 17.76
CA ILE A 177 -12.30 -2.62 18.27
C ILE A 177 -13.41 -3.01 17.31
N PHE A 178 -13.21 -4.09 16.58
CA PHE A 178 -14.19 -4.59 15.64
C PHE A 178 -15.08 -5.63 16.30
N LYS A 179 -16.36 -5.30 16.50
CA LYS A 179 -17.37 -6.15 17.13
C LYS A 179 -17.93 -7.18 16.16
N GLU A 180 -18.35 -8.34 16.65
CA GLU A 180 -18.89 -9.44 15.84
C GLU A 180 -20.09 -9.02 14.97
N ASP A 181 -20.85 -7.99 15.37
CA ASP A 181 -21.95 -7.40 14.60
C ASP A 181 -21.49 -6.50 13.43
N GLY A 182 -20.19 -6.41 13.19
CA GLY A 182 -19.58 -5.56 12.17
C GLY A 182 -19.36 -4.11 12.59
N SER A 183 -19.80 -3.70 13.78
CA SER A 183 -19.60 -2.34 14.27
C SER A 183 -18.16 -2.09 14.69
N LEU A 184 -17.70 -0.85 14.48
CA LEU A 184 -16.40 -0.36 14.94
C LEU A 184 -16.58 0.53 16.17
N GLU A 185 -15.97 0.13 17.28
CA GLU A 185 -15.78 0.97 18.46
C GLU A 185 -14.35 1.54 18.45
N ILE A 186 -14.19 2.83 18.74
CA ILE A 186 -12.89 3.51 18.78
C ILE A 186 -12.67 4.05 20.18
N LYS A 187 -11.58 3.63 20.85
CA LYS A 187 -11.15 4.18 22.13
C LYS A 187 -9.88 5.02 21.93
N ASN A 188 -9.88 6.25 22.45
CA ASN A 188 -8.75 7.18 22.29
C ASN A 188 -8.00 7.38 23.61
N PHE A 189 -6.68 7.42 23.55
CA PHE A 189 -5.76 7.54 24.67
C PHE A 189 -4.74 8.64 24.41
N LYS A 190 -4.42 9.42 25.44
CA LYS A 190 -3.36 10.43 25.38
C LYS A 190 -1.98 9.80 25.49
N ASP A 191 -1.83 8.81 26.37
CA ASP A 191 -0.58 8.13 26.66
C ASP A 191 -0.51 6.77 25.96
N ALA A 192 0.66 6.44 25.38
CA ALA A 192 0.87 5.19 24.66
C ALA A 192 0.91 3.97 25.60
N THR A 193 1.40 4.14 26.83
CA THR A 193 1.45 3.08 27.85
C THR A 193 0.04 2.68 28.26
N ASP A 194 -0.84 3.66 28.47
CA ASP A 194 -2.24 3.40 28.82
C ASP A 194 -2.99 2.71 27.68
N ALA A 195 -2.72 3.13 26.43
CA ALA A 195 -3.28 2.47 25.25
C ALA A 195 -2.82 1.00 25.16
N LEU A 196 -1.55 0.71 25.39
CA LEU A 196 -1.01 -0.65 25.39
C LEU A 196 -1.59 -1.52 26.52
N LYS A 197 -1.74 -0.96 27.72
CA LYS A 197 -2.38 -1.68 28.84
C LYS A 197 -3.82 -2.03 28.51
N GLU A 198 -4.58 -1.09 27.96
CA GLU A 198 -5.97 -1.35 27.56
C GLU A 198 -6.04 -2.35 26.40
N LEU A 199 -5.13 -2.26 25.42
CA LEU A 199 -5.03 -3.23 24.33
C LEU A 199 -4.89 -4.66 24.89
N PHE A 200 -3.91 -4.90 25.75
CA PHE A 200 -3.71 -6.23 26.34
C PHE A 200 -4.91 -6.69 27.18
N ARG A 201 -5.57 -5.76 27.88
CA ARG A 201 -6.78 -6.08 28.64
C ARG A 201 -7.91 -6.52 27.71
N LEU A 202 -8.16 -5.77 26.64
CA LEU A 202 -9.21 -6.06 25.67
C LEU A 202 -8.94 -7.34 24.89
N GLU A 203 -7.69 -7.59 24.46
CA GLU A 203 -7.33 -8.81 23.75
C GLU A 203 -7.51 -10.06 24.61
N LYS A 204 -7.28 -9.93 25.93
CA LYS A 204 -7.51 -11.03 26.88
C LYS A 204 -8.99 -11.25 27.18
N GLU A 205 -9.76 -10.18 27.31
CA GLU A 205 -11.19 -10.24 27.62
C GLU A 205 -12.03 -10.68 26.41
N PHE A 206 -11.60 -10.26 25.22
CA PHE A 206 -12.31 -10.47 23.96
C PHE A 206 -11.39 -11.11 22.91
N PRO A 207 -10.97 -12.38 23.10
CA PRO A 207 -10.02 -13.04 22.21
C PRO A 207 -10.57 -13.27 20.79
N SER A 208 -11.90 -13.22 20.59
CA SER A 208 -12.54 -13.34 19.27
C SER A 208 -12.59 -12.02 18.50
N LEU A 209 -12.33 -10.88 19.14
CA LEU A 209 -12.43 -9.58 18.49
C LEU A 209 -11.11 -9.16 17.86
N ASP A 210 -11.18 -8.63 16.64
CA ASP A 210 -10.05 -7.92 16.06
C ASP A 210 -9.91 -6.57 16.77
N ILE A 211 -8.78 -6.40 17.45
CA ILE A 211 -8.46 -5.18 18.19
C ILE A 211 -7.13 -4.63 17.67
N VAL A 212 -7.10 -3.40 17.20
CA VAL A 212 -5.93 -2.80 16.54
C VAL A 212 -5.59 -1.47 17.19
N LEU A 213 -4.39 -1.34 17.75
CA LEU A 213 -3.81 -0.08 18.21
C LEU A 213 -3.16 0.75 17.08
N VAL A 214 -3.58 2.00 16.94
CA VAL A 214 -2.98 3.03 16.06
C VAL A 214 -2.33 4.08 16.96
N LYS A 215 -0.98 4.18 16.98
CA LYS A 215 -0.26 5.09 17.89
C LYS A 215 -0.26 6.54 17.41
N ALA A 216 0.02 7.50 18.30
CA ALA A 216 -0.05 8.95 18.05
C ALA A 216 1.26 9.59 17.55
N ASP A 217 2.42 9.10 17.96
CA ASP A 217 3.79 9.51 17.56
C ASP A 217 4.11 9.22 16.09
N THR A 218 3.19 8.52 15.45
CA THR A 218 3.10 8.29 14.02
C THR A 218 2.77 9.60 13.29
N ASN A 219 2.05 10.55 13.95
CA ASN A 219 1.26 11.60 13.31
C ASN A 219 1.97 12.64 12.44
N GLU A 220 3.27 12.90 12.43
CA GLU A 220 3.80 13.89 11.46
C GLU A 220 4.03 13.26 10.08
N GLU A 221 4.83 12.20 9.98
CA GLU A 221 5.06 11.48 8.73
C GLU A 221 3.85 10.65 8.32
N VAL A 222 3.17 10.02 9.28
CA VAL A 222 1.90 9.32 9.04
C VAL A 222 0.79 10.31 8.74
N ARG A 223 0.57 11.48 9.34
CA ARG A 223 -0.55 12.33 8.83
C ARG A 223 -0.29 12.92 7.45
N ILE A 224 0.94 13.33 7.18
CA ILE A 224 1.31 13.90 5.88
C ILE A 224 1.23 12.82 4.79
N ALA A 225 1.61 11.57 5.09
CA ALA A 225 1.40 10.43 4.22
C ALA A 225 -0.07 9.94 4.19
N PHE A 226 -0.79 9.97 5.31
CA PHE A 226 -2.07 9.29 5.52
C PHE A 226 -3.29 10.07 5.04
N LYS A 227 -3.23 11.41 4.95
CA LYS A 227 -4.33 12.18 4.36
C LYS A 227 -4.58 11.85 2.88
N ASN A 228 -3.53 11.43 2.16
CA ASN A 228 -3.62 10.90 0.80
C ASN A 228 -3.77 9.36 0.80
N TYR A 229 -3.12 8.65 1.74
CA TYR A 229 -3.14 7.19 1.74
C TYR A 229 -4.46 6.57 2.22
N PHE A 230 -5.28 7.24 3.04
CA PHE A 230 -6.60 6.73 3.41
C PHE A 230 -7.63 6.88 2.29
N SER A 231 -7.60 7.98 1.53
CA SER A 231 -8.33 8.03 0.26
C SER A 231 -7.88 6.92 -0.69
N ASP A 232 -6.58 6.64 -0.72
CA ASP A 232 -6.02 5.57 -1.56
C ASP A 232 -6.36 4.16 -1.03
N ALA A 233 -6.48 3.95 0.28
CA ALA A 233 -6.92 2.70 0.88
C ALA A 233 -8.41 2.45 0.62
N LYS A 234 -9.22 3.51 0.62
CA LYS A 234 -10.60 3.47 0.14
C LYS A 234 -10.66 3.15 -1.34
N ASP A 235 -9.78 3.74 -2.15
CA ASP A 235 -9.66 3.41 -3.57
C ASP A 235 -9.21 1.96 -3.77
N PHE A 236 -8.26 1.45 -2.97
CA PHE A 236 -7.86 0.06 -2.98
C PHE A 236 -9.05 -0.86 -2.71
N LEU A 237 -9.81 -0.63 -1.63
CA LEU A 237 -11.00 -1.42 -1.31
C LEU A 237 -12.04 -1.38 -2.43
N ARG A 238 -12.30 -0.20 -3.00
CA ARG A 238 -13.23 -0.02 -4.12
C ARG A 238 -12.76 -0.79 -5.35
N LEU A 239 -11.50 -0.63 -5.74
CA LEU A 239 -10.90 -1.27 -6.90
C LEU A 239 -10.86 -2.79 -6.73
N LEU A 240 -10.55 -3.28 -5.53
CA LEU A 240 -10.49 -4.71 -5.23
C LEU A 240 -11.89 -5.34 -5.26
N THR A 241 -12.88 -4.70 -4.64
CA THR A 241 -14.28 -5.17 -4.68
C THR A 241 -14.81 -5.23 -6.12
N ASP A 242 -14.46 -4.23 -6.93
CA ASP A 242 -14.82 -4.21 -8.34
C ASP A 242 -14.09 -5.29 -9.15
N ALA A 243 -12.79 -5.49 -8.87
CA ALA A 243 -12.00 -6.53 -9.49
C ALA A 243 -12.52 -7.92 -9.18
N GLN A 244 -12.86 -8.22 -7.93
CA GLN A 244 -13.45 -9.51 -7.54
C GLN A 244 -14.71 -9.80 -8.36
N ARG A 245 -15.62 -8.83 -8.48
CA ARG A 245 -16.82 -8.95 -9.33
C ARG A 245 -16.50 -9.21 -10.81
N ILE A 246 -15.49 -8.52 -11.36
CA ILE A 246 -15.05 -8.72 -12.75
C ILE A 246 -14.51 -10.14 -12.94
N LEU A 247 -13.70 -10.64 -12.01
CA LEU A 247 -13.15 -11.99 -12.12
C LEU A 247 -14.25 -13.05 -11.96
N GLU A 248 -15.18 -12.89 -11.03
CA GLU A 248 -16.32 -13.82 -10.82
C GLU A 248 -17.18 -14.00 -12.07
N VAL A 249 -17.38 -12.95 -12.88
CA VAL A 249 -18.16 -13.02 -14.13
C VAL A 249 -17.38 -13.69 -15.27
N ASN A 250 -16.05 -13.64 -15.22
CA ASN A 250 -15.16 -14.18 -16.25
C ASN A 250 -14.55 -15.55 -15.89
N SER A 251 -15.03 -16.15 -14.80
CA SER A 251 -14.71 -17.49 -14.29
C SER A 251 -15.61 -18.54 -14.94
#